data_AF-A0A7K3HIQ8-F1
#
_entry.id   AF-A0A7K3HIQ8-F1
#
_cell.length_a   1.000
_cell.length_b   1.000
_cell.length_c   1.000
_cell.angle_alpha   90.00
_cell.angle_beta   90.00
_cell.angle_gamma   90.00
#
_symmetry.space_group_name_H-M   'P 1'
#
loop_
_entity.id
_entity.type
_entity.pdbx_description
1 polymer ?
#
loop_
_entity_poly.entity_id
_entity_poly.type
_entity_poly.pdbx_seq_one_letter_code
_entity_poly.pdbx_strand_id
1 'polypeptide(L)'
;MPGKLDDALNFILNQASQEEVHKIFSAGKQRLSTLRTLRAAAVTTGAHVRITEIKPKRYEGLEGQVTETERARTRTYATVLLTEKSTTKLRERGGVIAPDVTRHEVTGIPAACCEVRGASDNRS
;
A
#
# COMPACT_ATOMS: atom_id res chain seq x y z
N MET A 1 7.39 -16.56 28.05
CA MET A 1 6.50 -15.43 28.41
C MET A 1 5.48 -15.31 27.28
N PRO A 2 4.16 -15.44 27.54
CA PRO A 2 3.17 -15.13 26.51
C PRO A 2 3.43 -13.70 26.01
N GLY A 3 3.28 -13.49 24.71
CA GLY A 3 3.57 -12.18 24.12
C GLY A 3 2.57 -11.15 24.64
N LYS A 4 2.99 -9.88 24.73
CA LYS A 4 2.08 -8.75 25.07
C LYS A 4 0.80 -8.71 24.20
N LEU A 5 0.84 -9.31 23.01
CA LEU A 5 -0.31 -9.49 22.14
C LEU A 5 -1.28 -10.55 22.68
N ASP A 6 -0.78 -11.71 23.13
CA ASP A 6 -1.61 -12.80 23.65
C ASP A 6 -2.36 -12.37 24.91
N ASP A 7 -1.69 -11.62 25.80
CA ASP A 7 -2.31 -11.04 27.00
C ASP A 7 -3.41 -10.04 26.64
N ALA A 8 -3.16 -9.19 25.63
CA ALA A 8 -4.16 -8.23 25.14
C ALA A 8 -5.36 -8.93 24.48
N LEU A 9 -5.13 -9.99 23.71
CA LEU A 9 -6.19 -10.80 23.11
C LEU A 9 -7.02 -11.50 24.19
N ASN A 10 -6.38 -12.07 25.20
CA ASN A 10 -7.07 -12.71 26.31
C ASN A 10 -7.93 -11.73 27.11
N PHE A 11 -7.45 -10.50 27.34
CA PHE A 11 -8.23 -9.44 27.95
C PHE A 11 -9.45 -9.08 27.09
N ILE A 12 -9.27 -8.85 25.79
CA ILE A 12 -10.36 -8.50 24.86
C ILE A 12 -11.44 -9.58 24.83
N LEU A 13 -11.05 -10.86 24.81
CA LEU A 13 -11.98 -11.97 24.65
C LEU A 13 -12.76 -12.29 25.92
N ASN A 14 -12.15 -12.11 27.10
CA ASN A 14 -12.71 -12.66 28.34
C ASN A 14 -13.03 -11.61 29.41
N GLN A 15 -12.49 -10.40 29.32
CA GLN A 15 -12.55 -9.42 30.42
C GLN A 15 -13.01 -8.03 29.98
N ALA A 16 -12.81 -7.66 28.71
CA ALA A 16 -13.11 -6.32 28.23
C ALA A 16 -14.61 -6.04 28.17
N SER A 17 -15.01 -4.91 28.74
CA SER A 17 -16.34 -4.33 28.53
C SER A 17 -16.52 -3.81 27.10
N GLN A 18 -17.76 -3.58 26.70
CA GLN A 18 -18.08 -3.02 25.38
C GLN A 18 -17.35 -1.68 25.11
N GLU A 19 -17.26 -0.81 26.11
CA GLU A 19 -16.58 0.48 25.98
C GLU A 19 -15.08 0.31 25.74
N GLU A 20 -14.43 -0.61 26.45
CA GLU A 20 -13.01 -0.91 26.29
C GLU A 20 -12.72 -1.51 24.91
N VAL A 21 -13.58 -2.41 24.43
CA VAL A 21 -13.50 -2.94 23.07
C VAL A 21 -13.56 -1.81 22.03
N HIS A 22 -14.49 -0.86 22.18
CA HIS A 22 -14.56 0.32 21.29
C HIS A 22 -13.32 1.21 21.36
N LYS A 23 -12.74 1.41 22.56
CA LYS A 23 -11.48 2.16 22.73
C LYS A 23 -10.33 1.48 22.00
N ILE A 24 -10.21 0.16 22.11
CA ILE A 24 -9.18 -0.63 21.42
C ILE A 24 -9.33 -0.52 19.90
N PHE A 25 -10.55 -0.67 19.38
CA PHE A 25 -10.81 -0.47 17.95
C PHE A 25 -10.43 0.94 17.48
N SER A 26 -10.71 1.96 18.27
CA SER A 26 -10.39 3.35 17.94
C SER A 26 -8.87 3.57 17.90
N ALA A 27 -8.15 3.07 18.90
CA ALA A 27 -6.69 3.10 18.92
C ALA A 27 -6.07 2.34 17.73
N GLY A 28 -6.61 1.16 17.40
CA GLY A 28 -6.20 0.38 16.23
C GLY A 28 -6.40 1.13 14.91
N LYS A 29 -7.58 1.76 14.73
CA LYS A 29 -7.86 2.62 13.57
C LYS A 29 -6.87 3.79 13.47
N GLN A 30 -6.58 4.45 14.59
CA GLN A 30 -5.61 5.55 14.63
C GLN A 30 -4.22 5.07 14.23
N ARG A 31 -3.75 3.94 14.77
CA ARG A 31 -2.44 3.37 14.43
C ARG A 31 -2.34 2.99 12.95
N LEU A 32 -3.37 2.36 12.39
CA LEU A 32 -3.42 2.03 10.96
C LEU A 32 -3.38 3.29 10.08
N SER A 33 -4.07 4.36 10.49
CA SER A 33 -4.00 5.65 9.81
C SER A 33 -2.57 6.22 9.80
N THR A 34 -1.91 6.25 10.96
CA THR A 34 -0.51 6.69 11.07
C THR A 34 0.43 5.86 10.19
N LEU A 35 0.29 4.54 10.18
CA LEU A 35 1.11 3.65 9.34
C LEU A 35 0.89 3.93 7.84
N ARG A 36 -0.34 4.22 7.41
CA ARG A 36 -0.64 4.62 6.03
C ARG A 36 0.02 5.96 5.67
N THR A 37 -0.01 6.93 6.57
CA THR A 37 0.68 8.21 6.38
C THR A 37 2.20 8.02 6.25
N LEU A 38 2.79 7.18 7.10
CA LEU A 38 4.22 6.87 7.04
C LEU A 38 4.60 6.17 5.73
N ARG A 39 3.79 5.20 5.26
CA ARG A 39 4.00 4.56 3.96
C ARG A 39 3.91 5.57 2.82
N ALA A 40 2.89 6.42 2.82
CA ALA A 40 2.73 7.45 1.80
C ALA A 40 3.92 8.43 1.76
N ALA A 41 4.51 8.75 2.92
CA ALA A 41 5.71 9.59 3.00
C ALA A 41 6.99 8.89 2.50
N ALA A 42 7.05 7.56 2.54
CA ALA A 42 8.18 6.79 2.02
C ALA A 42 8.15 6.62 0.49
N VAL A 43 7.02 6.93 -0.15
CA VAL A 43 6.85 6.84 -1.61
C VAL A 43 7.39 8.11 -2.23
N THR A 44 8.60 8.01 -2.79
CA THR A 44 9.26 9.09 -3.53
C THR A 44 9.43 8.73 -4.99
N THR A 45 9.61 9.73 -5.85
CA THR A 45 10.01 9.51 -7.25
C THR A 45 11.26 8.64 -7.31
N GLY A 46 11.25 7.65 -8.21
CA GLY A 46 12.30 6.65 -8.37
C GLY A 46 12.15 5.40 -7.50
N ALA A 47 11.28 5.40 -6.49
CA ALA A 47 11.07 4.24 -5.64
C ALA A 47 10.41 3.08 -6.41
N HIS A 48 10.90 1.86 -6.18
CA HIS A 48 10.21 0.65 -6.62
C HIS A 48 9.08 0.30 -5.66
N VAL A 49 7.89 0.07 -6.19
CA VAL A 49 6.69 -0.14 -5.40
C VAL A 49 5.89 -1.34 -5.90
N ARG A 50 5.19 -1.98 -4.97
CA ARG A 50 4.10 -2.91 -5.25
C ARG A 50 2.78 -2.28 -4.83
N ILE A 51 1.80 -2.29 -5.72
CA ILE A 51 0.47 -1.74 -5.46
C ILE A 51 -0.33 -2.74 -4.63
N THR A 52 -0.89 -2.29 -3.51
CA THR A 52 -1.60 -3.09 -2.52
C THR A 52 -2.83 -2.35 -1.97
N GLU A 53 -3.81 -3.08 -1.45
CA GLU A 53 -5.02 -2.54 -0.81
C GLU A 53 -5.77 -1.50 -1.68
N ILE A 54 -5.77 -1.65 -3.01
CA ILE A 54 -6.31 -0.65 -3.94
C ILE A 54 -7.65 -1.08 -4.55
N LYS A 55 -8.45 -0.07 -4.92
CA LYS A 55 -9.59 -0.21 -5.82
C LYS A 55 -9.36 0.70 -7.03
N PRO A 56 -9.54 0.22 -8.28
CA PRO A 56 -10.00 -1.11 -8.69
C PRO A 56 -8.97 -2.24 -8.49
N LYS A 57 -9.47 -3.47 -8.23
CA LYS A 57 -8.63 -4.64 -7.92
C LYS A 57 -7.70 -5.11 -9.04
N ARG A 58 -7.92 -4.67 -10.28
CA ARG A 58 -7.01 -4.99 -11.40
C ARG A 58 -5.58 -4.47 -11.17
N TYR A 59 -5.42 -3.39 -10.39
CA TYR A 59 -4.11 -2.83 -10.03
C TYR A 59 -3.44 -3.53 -8.84
N GLU A 60 -4.17 -4.36 -8.10
CA GLU A 60 -3.65 -5.05 -6.92
C GLU A 60 -2.53 -6.04 -7.33
N GLY A 61 -1.40 -5.94 -6.63
CA GLY A 61 -0.24 -6.80 -6.84
C GLY A 61 0.59 -6.46 -8.07
N LEU A 62 0.30 -5.35 -8.77
CA LEU A 62 1.16 -4.85 -9.85
C LEU A 62 2.40 -4.15 -9.27
N GLU A 63 3.49 -4.20 -10.01
CA GLU A 63 4.80 -3.69 -9.60
C GLU A 63 5.35 -2.73 -10.64
N GLY A 64 6.02 -1.68 -10.16
CA GLY A 64 6.59 -0.65 -11.01
C GLY A 64 7.49 0.30 -10.25
N GLN A 65 7.86 1.38 -10.93
CA GLN A 65 8.65 2.47 -10.38
C GLN A 65 7.79 3.74 -10.33
N VAL A 66 7.89 4.49 -9.25
CA VAL A 66 7.21 5.78 -9.14
C VAL A 66 7.89 6.79 -10.04
N THR A 67 7.19 7.32 -11.03
CA THR A 67 7.71 8.37 -11.94
C THR A 67 7.34 9.77 -11.48
N GLU A 68 6.21 9.89 -10.77
CA GLU A 68 5.72 11.17 -10.27
C GLU A 68 4.93 10.98 -8.97
N THR A 69 4.93 12.00 -8.12
CA THR A 69 4.06 12.08 -6.94
C THR A 69 3.35 13.42 -6.91
N GLU A 70 2.03 13.40 -6.83
CA GLU A 70 1.18 14.59 -6.75
C GLU A 70 0.45 14.63 -5.40
N ARG A 71 0.44 15.78 -4.74
CA ARG A 71 -0.33 15.98 -3.51
C ARG A 71 -1.63 16.72 -3.82
N ALA A 72 -2.77 16.05 -3.66
CA ALA A 72 -4.08 16.66 -3.79
C ALA A 72 -4.83 16.67 -2.45
N ARG A 73 -5.09 17.89 -1.93
CA ARG A 73 -5.70 18.14 -0.62
C ARG A 73 -4.94 17.41 0.52
N THR A 74 -5.56 16.37 1.08
CA THR A 74 -5.04 15.59 2.21
C THR A 74 -4.39 14.28 1.79
N ARG A 75 -4.30 13.98 0.49
CA ARG A 75 -3.80 12.71 -0.04
C ARG A 75 -2.65 12.94 -1.01
N THR A 76 -1.71 12.00 -1.00
CA THR A 76 -0.65 11.90 -2.01
C THR A 76 -1.00 10.79 -2.98
N TYR A 77 -0.88 11.08 -4.26
CA TYR A 77 -1.04 10.16 -5.38
C TYR A 77 0.31 9.97 -6.06
N ALA A 78 0.52 8.79 -6.64
CA ALA A 78 1.71 8.43 -7.36
C ALA A 78 1.33 7.99 -8.79
N THR A 79 2.18 8.34 -9.73
CA THR A 79 2.22 7.73 -11.06
C THR A 79 3.26 6.63 -11.03
N VAL A 80 2.85 5.42 -11.42
CA VAL A 80 3.70 4.23 -11.38
C VAL A 80 3.91 3.71 -12.80
N LEU A 81 5.15 3.75 -13.28
CA LEU A 81 5.57 3.07 -14.48
C LEU A 81 5.71 1.58 -14.20
N LEU A 82 4.77 0.79 -14.72
CA LEU A 82 4.75 -0.64 -14.50
C LEU A 82 5.96 -1.35 -15.15
N THR A 83 6.35 -2.47 -14.52
CA THR A 83 7.23 -3.46 -15.15
C THR A 83 6.51 -4.13 -16.31
N GLU A 84 7.26 -4.68 -17.27
CA GLU A 84 6.67 -5.37 -18.43
C GLU A 84 5.74 -6.50 -18.02
N LYS A 85 6.13 -7.29 -17.02
CA LYS A 85 5.30 -8.34 -16.43
C LYS A 85 3.98 -7.79 -15.88
N SER A 86 4.02 -6.63 -15.21
CA SER A 86 2.83 -6.00 -14.63
C SER A 86 1.95 -5.34 -15.70
N THR A 87 2.54 -4.79 -16.76
CA THR A 87 1.82 -4.27 -17.92
C THR A 87 1.09 -5.39 -18.65
N THR A 88 1.72 -6.55 -18.87
CA THR A 88 1.06 -7.72 -19.44
C THR A 88 -0.08 -8.22 -18.55
N LYS A 89 0.15 -8.35 -17.23
CA LYS A 89 -0.92 -8.72 -16.28
C LYS A 89 -2.08 -7.74 -16.27
N LEU A 90 -1.81 -6.43 -16.39
CA LEU A 90 -2.87 -5.44 -16.44
C LEU A 90 -3.69 -5.56 -17.73
N ARG A 91 -3.03 -5.83 -18.87
CA ARG A 91 -3.70 -6.12 -20.15
C ARG A 91 -4.61 -7.34 -20.05
N GLU A 92 -4.11 -8.45 -19.48
CA GLU A 92 -4.89 -9.67 -19.22
C GLU A 92 -6.11 -9.42 -18.32
N ARG A 93 -6.00 -8.46 -17.39
CA ARG A 93 -7.08 -8.05 -16.47
C ARG A 93 -8.05 -7.01 -17.08
N GLY A 94 -8.01 -6.81 -18.40
CA GLY A 94 -8.91 -5.91 -19.12
C GLY A 94 -8.48 -4.44 -19.11
N GLY A 95 -7.20 -4.14 -18.84
CA GLY A 95 -6.65 -2.80 -19.03
C GLY A 95 -6.56 -2.43 -20.50
N VAL A 96 -6.99 -1.22 -20.85
CA VAL A 96 -6.87 -0.68 -22.21
C VAL A 96 -5.43 -0.21 -22.42
N ILE A 97 -4.57 -1.13 -22.86
CA ILE A 97 -3.15 -0.90 -23.13
C ILE A 97 -2.86 -1.37 -24.55
N ALA A 98 -2.25 -0.50 -25.36
CA ALA A 98 -1.88 -0.86 -26.72
C ALA A 98 -0.91 -2.07 -26.73
N PRO A 99 -0.96 -2.93 -27.77
CA PRO A 99 -0.21 -4.19 -27.80
C PRO A 99 1.31 -3.98 -27.89
N ASP A 100 1.75 -2.86 -28.45
CA ASP A 100 3.14 -2.42 -28.59
C ASP A 100 3.73 -1.79 -27.31
N VAL A 101 2.89 -1.47 -26.32
CA VAL A 101 3.34 -0.90 -25.05
C VAL A 101 3.88 -2.01 -24.14
N THR A 102 5.19 -1.98 -23.92
CA THR A 102 5.88 -2.89 -23.00
C THR A 102 5.81 -2.42 -21.55
N ARG A 103 5.86 -1.11 -21.30
CA ARG A 103 5.74 -0.52 -19.96
C ARG A 103 4.68 0.58 -19.98
N HIS A 104 3.69 0.44 -19.10
CA HIS A 104 2.54 1.34 -19.03
C HIS A 104 2.56 2.14 -17.74
N GLU A 105 2.32 3.44 -17.84
CA GLU A 105 2.14 4.30 -16.68
C GLU A 105 0.71 4.23 -16.15
N VAL A 106 0.58 4.05 -14.84
CA VAL A 106 -0.69 4.12 -14.15
C VAL A 106 -0.68 5.30 -13.21
N THR A 107 -1.55 6.28 -13.47
CA THR A 107 -1.70 7.50 -12.69
C THR A 107 -2.75 7.34 -11.60
N GLY A 108 -2.73 8.24 -10.61
CA GLY A 108 -3.77 8.33 -9.59
C GLY A 108 -3.75 7.21 -8.54
N ILE A 109 -2.63 6.51 -8.37
CA ILE A 109 -2.47 5.48 -7.34
C ILE A 109 -2.25 6.17 -6.00
N PRO A 110 -3.11 5.98 -4.97
CA PRO A 110 -2.85 6.57 -3.66
C PRO A 110 -1.52 6.06 -3.10
N ALA A 111 -0.64 6.95 -2.65
CA ALA A 111 0.68 6.57 -2.12
C ALA A 111 0.58 5.62 -0.92
N ALA A 112 -0.51 5.70 -0.14
CA ALA A 112 -0.78 4.76 0.95
C ALA A 112 -1.01 3.29 0.50
N CYS A 113 -1.33 3.08 -0.78
CA CYS A 113 -1.48 1.79 -1.43
C CYS A 113 -0.16 1.30 -2.08
N CYS A 114 0.89 2.12 -2.08
CA CYS A 114 2.20 1.74 -2.61
C CYS A 114 3.07 1.19 -1.47
N GLU A 115 3.39 -0.09 -1.56
CA GLU A 115 4.37 -0.73 -0.69
C GLU A 115 5.76 -0.58 -1.32
N VAL A 116 6.61 0.26 -0.73
CA VAL A 116 7.99 0.46 -1.18
C VAL A 116 8.76 -0.84 -1.00
N ARG A 117 9.25 -1.38 -2.12
CA ARG A 117 10.20 -2.49 -2.13
C ARG A 117 11.56 -1.83 -2.06
N GLY A 118 12.19 -1.89 -0.88
CA GLY A 118 13.54 -1.35 -0.70
C GLY A 118 14.44 -1.87 -1.83
N ALA A 119 15.21 -0.96 -2.43
CA ALA A 119 16.35 -1.37 -3.23
C ALA A 119 17.14 -2.34 -2.36
N SER A 120 17.42 -3.54 -2.88
CA SER A 120 18.34 -4.47 -2.24
C SER A 120 19.52 -3.68 -1.68
N ASP A 121 19.63 -3.66 -0.35
CA ASP A 121 20.75 -3.09 0.39
C ASP A 121 21.98 -3.90 -0.03
N ASN A 122 22.62 -3.47 -1.11
CA ASN A 122 23.83 -4.09 -1.63
C ASN A 122 24.99 -3.50 -0.83
N ARG A 123 25.16 -3.96 0.41
CA ARG A 123 26.44 -3.86 1.12
C ARG A 123 27.17 -5.18 0.95
N SER A 124 28.06 -5.19 -0.04
CA SER A 124 29.22 -6.06 -0.05
C SER A 124 30.21 -5.64 1.04
#